data_AF-A0A7R9U589-F1
#
_entry.id   AF-A0A7R9U589-F1
#
_cell.length_a   1.000
_cell.length_b   1.000
_cell.length_c   1.000
_cell.angle_alpha   90.00
_cell.angle_beta   90.00
_cell.angle_gamma   90.00
#
_symmetry.space_group_name_H-M   'P 1'
#
loop_
_entity.id
_entity.type
_entity.pdbx_description
1 polymer ?
#
loop_
_entity_poly.entity_id
_entity_poly.type
_entity_poly.pdbx_seq_one_letter_code
_entity_poly.pdbx_strand_id
1 'polypeptide(L)'
;QHDCIRGRSRCSACEKRILFIPRQGTPISYQRLLTCADIVLHPFPFGGSRTSADAISFGIPMVLFPTMALRGRMAASFYSTMSDKLVSRLVAGSVDDYVVKAVSLSRNSTLYEDTKSEILATSHKIWNDTVYVADWIEFLCRASGIPSTTLSSHRAYHDALDATIPVTLLDLEMEASAMFRQGNLPRAAELLHACIKIAPREARFWNDLGSILHQSGRAEASYE
;
A
#
# COMPACT_ATOMS: atom_id res chain seq x y z
N GLN A 1 -30.93 7.51 4.56
CA GLN A 1 -30.13 8.29 5.53
C GLN A 1 -29.00 9.03 4.80
N HIS A 2 -29.30 10.07 3.99
CA HIS A 2 -28.30 10.84 3.21
C HIS A 2 -28.61 12.35 3.24
N ASP A 3 -28.80 12.93 4.42
CA ASP A 3 -29.17 14.36 4.57
C ASP A 3 -28.20 15.21 5.41
N CYS A 4 -26.97 14.74 5.65
CA CYS A 4 -26.07 15.41 6.60
C CYS A 4 -25.17 16.52 6.00
N ILE A 5 -25.26 16.85 4.71
CA ILE A 5 -24.39 17.88 4.07
C ILE A 5 -25.19 19.11 3.59
N ARG A 6 -26.24 19.51 4.33
CA ARG A 6 -27.08 20.68 3.97
C ARG A 6 -26.76 21.97 4.75
N GLY A 7 -25.65 22.04 5.47
CA GLY A 7 -25.35 23.18 6.34
C GLY A 7 -23.98 23.80 6.11
N ARG A 8 -23.82 24.61 5.05
CA ARG A 8 -22.91 25.78 4.98
C ARG A 8 -23.07 26.45 3.61
N SER A 9 -23.25 27.77 3.63
CA SER A 9 -23.39 28.68 2.48
C SER A 9 -22.60 28.22 1.25
N ARG A 10 -23.31 27.72 0.24
CA ARG A 10 -22.75 27.31 -1.06
C ARG A 10 -22.32 28.56 -1.83
N CYS A 11 -21.02 28.75 -2.01
CA CYS A 11 -20.51 29.69 -2.99
C CYS A 11 -20.80 29.14 -4.40
N SER A 12 -21.61 29.85 -5.18
CA SER A 12 -22.08 29.42 -6.51
C SER A 12 -20.94 29.14 -7.51
N ALA A 13 -19.77 29.78 -7.33
CA ALA A 13 -18.58 29.56 -8.15
C ALA A 13 -17.88 28.20 -7.88
N CYS A 14 -18.18 27.55 -6.75
CA CYS A 14 -17.59 26.26 -6.39
C CYS A 14 -18.42 25.09 -6.93
N GLU A 15 -19.73 25.24 -7.08
CA GLU A 15 -20.63 24.13 -7.45
C GLU A 15 -20.28 23.50 -8.81
N LYS A 16 -19.85 24.30 -9.79
CA LYS A 16 -19.43 23.77 -11.11
C LYS A 16 -18.06 23.08 -11.09
N ARG A 17 -17.31 23.16 -9.98
CA ARG A 17 -15.96 22.60 -9.80
C ARG A 17 -15.93 21.39 -8.87
N ILE A 18 -17.08 20.95 -8.37
CA ILE A 18 -17.19 19.82 -7.46
C ILE A 18 -17.94 18.69 -8.17
N LEU A 19 -17.25 17.57 -8.37
CA LEU A 19 -17.82 16.35 -8.96
C LEU A 19 -18.01 15.31 -7.85
N PHE A 20 -19.25 14.90 -7.61
CA PHE A 20 -19.56 13.79 -6.71
C PHE A 20 -19.59 12.50 -7.52
N ILE A 21 -18.60 11.64 -7.31
CA ILE A 21 -18.50 10.35 -7.96
C ILE A 21 -19.16 9.29 -7.07
N PRO A 22 -20.08 8.44 -7.59
CA PRO A 22 -20.69 7.38 -6.80
C PRO A 22 -19.65 6.36 -6.34
N ARG A 23 -20.03 5.55 -5.34
CA ARG A 23 -19.18 4.48 -4.82
C ARG A 23 -18.76 3.56 -5.96
N GLN A 24 -17.46 3.33 -6.09
CA GLN A 24 -16.90 2.40 -7.07
C GLN A 24 -17.07 0.96 -6.58
N GLY A 25 -17.55 0.08 -7.45
CA GLY A 25 -17.95 -1.29 -7.08
C GLY A 25 -16.79 -2.29 -7.00
N THR A 26 -15.61 -1.93 -7.52
CA THR A 26 -14.42 -2.81 -7.51
C THR A 26 -13.16 -2.03 -7.11
N PRO A 27 -12.12 -2.70 -6.56
CA PRO A 27 -10.85 -2.05 -6.26
C PRO A 27 -10.22 -1.37 -7.48
N ILE A 28 -10.27 -2.02 -8.65
CA ILE A 28 -9.68 -1.49 -9.90
C ILE A 28 -10.38 -0.21 -10.36
N SER A 29 -11.72 -0.15 -10.27
CA SER A 29 -12.47 1.05 -10.68
C SER A 29 -12.14 2.25 -9.78
N TYR A 30 -12.01 2.01 -8.47
CA TYR A 30 -11.53 3.02 -7.53
C TYR A 30 -10.09 3.47 -7.82
N GLN A 31 -9.17 2.54 -8.06
CA GLN A 31 -7.77 2.87 -8.37
C GLN A 31 -7.66 3.71 -9.64
N ARG A 32 -8.39 3.37 -10.71
CA ARG A 32 -8.46 4.19 -11.93
C ARG A 32 -8.98 5.60 -11.65
N LEU A 33 -10.03 5.71 -10.85
CA LEU A 33 -10.54 7.02 -10.45
C LEU A 33 -9.47 7.83 -9.69
N LEU A 34 -8.74 7.19 -8.78
CA LEU A 34 -7.67 7.83 -8.03
C LEU A 34 -6.55 8.34 -8.96
N THR A 35 -6.17 7.59 -10.01
CA THR A 35 -5.15 8.01 -10.97
C THR A 35 -5.53 9.24 -11.81
N CYS A 36 -6.79 9.66 -11.80
CA CYS A 36 -7.22 10.91 -12.43
C CYS A 36 -6.92 12.15 -11.56
N ALA A 37 -6.52 11.97 -10.31
CA ALA A 37 -6.19 13.08 -9.42
C ALA A 37 -4.70 13.47 -9.55
N ASP A 38 -4.44 14.76 -9.74
CA ASP A 38 -3.09 15.30 -9.65
C ASP A 38 -2.62 15.37 -8.18
N ILE A 39 -3.49 15.87 -7.29
CA ILE A 39 -3.18 16.07 -5.87
C ILE A 39 -4.36 15.59 -5.03
N VAL A 40 -4.07 14.88 -3.94
CA VAL A 40 -5.07 14.50 -2.95
C VAL A 40 -5.01 15.45 -1.75
N LEU A 41 -6.14 16.05 -1.43
CA LEU A 41 -6.34 16.76 -0.16
C LEU A 41 -6.71 15.72 0.89
N HIS A 42 -5.75 15.35 1.75
CA HIS A 42 -6.00 14.34 2.78
C HIS A 42 -6.89 14.92 3.89
N PRO A 43 -7.96 14.21 4.30
CA PRO A 43 -8.91 14.75 5.25
C PRO A 43 -8.36 14.77 6.67
N PHE A 44 -8.82 15.73 7.45
CA PHE A 44 -8.57 15.85 8.90
C PHE A 44 -9.88 16.26 9.60
N PRO A 45 -10.09 15.90 10.89
CA PRO A 45 -9.12 15.35 11.84
C PRO A 45 -8.88 13.84 11.74
N PHE A 46 -9.68 13.14 10.92
CA PHE A 46 -9.56 11.71 10.67
C PHE A 46 -9.04 11.47 9.25
N GLY A 47 -7.84 10.88 9.17
CA GLY A 47 -7.20 10.53 7.92
C GLY A 47 -7.35 9.04 7.58
N GLY A 48 -7.32 8.69 6.29
CA GLY A 48 -7.27 7.30 5.85
C GLY A 48 -5.84 6.81 5.66
N SER A 49 -5.52 5.56 6.03
CA SER A 49 -4.22 4.92 5.75
C SER A 49 -4.23 4.18 4.41
N ARG A 50 -5.29 3.40 4.12
CA ARG A 50 -5.38 2.60 2.90
C ARG A 50 -5.42 3.45 1.63
N THR A 51 -6.24 4.50 1.61
CA THR A 51 -6.31 5.46 0.49
C THR A 51 -4.98 6.19 0.30
N SER A 52 -4.28 6.50 1.39
CA SER A 52 -2.95 7.11 1.31
C SER A 52 -1.91 6.18 0.73
N ALA A 53 -1.94 4.90 1.12
CA ALA A 53 -1.12 3.86 0.52
C ALA A 53 -1.35 3.77 -1.00
N ASP A 54 -2.62 3.73 -1.44
CA ASP A 54 -2.95 3.69 -2.88
C ASP A 54 -2.41 4.92 -3.62
N ALA A 55 -2.57 6.13 -3.06
CA ALA A 55 -2.07 7.35 -3.69
C ALA A 55 -0.55 7.32 -3.84
N ILE A 56 0.18 6.88 -2.80
CA ILE A 56 1.64 6.72 -2.83
C ILE A 56 2.06 5.70 -3.90
N SER A 57 1.36 4.57 -4.01
CA SER A 57 1.65 3.55 -5.03
C SER A 57 1.53 4.07 -6.47
N PHE A 58 0.74 5.13 -6.70
CA PHE A 58 0.63 5.80 -8.00
C PHE A 58 1.48 7.08 -8.11
N GLY A 59 2.30 7.40 -7.10
CA GLY A 59 3.11 8.60 -7.07
C GLY A 59 2.32 9.90 -6.87
N ILE A 60 1.06 9.81 -6.43
CA ILE A 60 0.16 10.97 -6.32
C ILE A 60 0.46 11.73 -5.02
N PRO A 61 0.89 13.01 -5.10
CA PRO A 61 1.13 13.82 -3.91
C PRO A 61 -0.13 14.04 -3.08
N MET A 62 0.02 13.97 -1.76
CA MET A 62 -1.06 14.25 -0.81
C MET A 62 -0.63 15.35 0.14
N VAL A 63 -1.46 16.37 0.37
CA VAL A 63 -1.22 17.35 1.43
C VAL A 63 -1.88 16.86 2.70
N LEU A 64 -1.12 16.81 3.80
CA LEU A 64 -1.52 16.23 5.07
C LEU A 64 -1.57 17.31 6.17
N PHE A 65 -2.49 17.17 7.12
CA PHE A 65 -2.48 17.93 8.36
C PHE A 65 -2.67 16.97 9.55
N PRO A 66 -1.57 16.52 10.19
CA PRO A 66 -1.66 15.55 11.26
C PRO A 66 -2.30 16.14 12.51
N THR A 67 -3.11 15.33 13.20
CA THR A 67 -3.71 15.70 14.49
C THR A 67 -3.06 14.90 15.63
N MET A 68 -3.41 15.23 16.87
CA MET A 68 -2.89 14.51 18.06
C MET A 68 -3.34 13.04 18.10
N ALA A 69 -4.50 12.72 17.53
CA ALA A 69 -4.98 11.35 17.49
C ALA A 69 -4.15 10.50 16.52
N LEU A 70 -3.90 9.23 16.88
CA LEU A 70 -3.16 8.28 16.03
C LEU A 70 -3.72 8.20 14.61
N ARG A 71 -5.05 8.15 14.48
CA ARG A 71 -5.78 8.12 13.19
C ARG A 71 -5.57 9.36 12.31
N GLY A 72 -5.08 10.46 12.88
CA GLY A 72 -4.67 11.65 12.14
C GLY A 72 -3.21 11.61 11.68
N ARG A 73 -2.40 10.66 12.16
CA ARG A 73 -0.93 10.62 11.91
C ARG A 73 -0.48 9.50 10.97
N MET A 74 -1.34 8.52 10.66
CA MET A 74 -0.94 7.36 9.85
C MET A 74 -0.43 7.73 8.45
N ALA A 75 -1.05 8.69 7.77
CA ALA A 75 -0.55 9.11 6.45
C ALA A 75 0.79 9.86 6.56
N ALA A 76 0.98 10.64 7.62
CA ALA A 76 2.20 11.39 7.85
C ALA A 76 3.40 10.48 8.19
N SER A 77 3.15 9.32 8.82
CA SER A 77 4.23 8.35 9.06
C SER A 77 4.79 7.78 7.76
N PHE A 78 3.97 7.60 6.72
CA PHE A 78 4.50 7.18 5.41
C PHE A 78 5.53 8.17 4.87
N TYR A 79 5.20 9.46 4.83
CA TYR A 79 6.17 10.47 4.38
C TYR A 79 7.40 10.59 5.28
N SER A 80 7.23 10.41 6.59
CA SER A 80 8.36 10.41 7.53
C SER A 80 9.32 9.24 7.26
N THR A 81 8.80 8.06 6.91
CA THR A 81 9.63 6.91 6.50
C THR A 81 10.26 7.10 5.12
N MET A 82 9.55 7.76 4.20
CA MET A 82 9.99 7.92 2.82
C MET A 82 11.11 8.97 2.66
N SER A 83 10.89 10.21 3.12
CA SER A 83 11.80 11.34 2.90
C SER A 83 11.42 12.60 3.70
N ASP A 84 12.40 13.23 4.34
CA ASP A 84 12.24 14.52 5.02
C ASP A 84 11.78 15.64 4.06
N LYS A 85 12.14 15.54 2.77
CA LYS A 85 11.68 16.49 1.75
C LYS A 85 10.16 16.42 1.58
N LEU A 86 9.59 15.22 1.59
CA LEU A 86 8.13 15.03 1.51
C LEU A 86 7.44 15.58 2.75
N VAL A 87 8.01 15.35 3.94
CA VAL A 87 7.50 15.94 5.18
C VAL A 87 7.46 17.47 5.07
N SER A 88 8.58 18.10 4.71
CA SER A 88 8.67 19.56 4.58
C SER A 88 7.69 20.12 3.55
N ARG A 89 7.52 19.45 2.40
CA ARG A 89 6.66 19.92 1.30
C ARG A 89 5.18 19.69 1.54
N LEU A 90 4.80 18.57 2.18
CA LEU A 90 3.43 18.07 2.15
C LEU A 90 2.77 17.91 3.52
N VAL A 91 3.51 17.97 4.63
CA VAL A 91 2.96 17.85 5.98
C VAL A 91 2.82 19.24 6.60
N ALA A 92 1.59 19.68 6.79
CA ALA A 92 1.28 21.00 7.31
C ALA A 92 1.34 21.07 8.85
N GLY A 93 1.77 22.21 9.39
CA GLY A 93 1.74 22.51 10.82
C GLY A 93 0.45 23.19 11.30
N SER A 94 -0.36 23.72 10.38
CA SER A 94 -1.62 24.40 10.66
C SER A 94 -2.58 24.29 9.47
N VAL A 95 -3.83 24.73 9.65
CA VAL A 95 -4.82 24.78 8.55
C VAL A 95 -4.38 25.79 7.47
N ASP A 96 -3.82 26.93 7.84
CA ASP A 96 -3.33 27.92 6.87
C ASP A 96 -2.16 27.36 6.06
N ASP A 97 -1.22 26.70 6.73
CA ASP A 97 -0.09 26.04 6.08
C ASP A 97 -0.55 24.90 5.14
N TYR A 98 -1.59 24.15 5.52
CA TYR A 98 -2.21 23.14 4.66
C TYR A 98 -2.73 23.76 3.35
N VAL A 99 -3.44 24.90 3.45
CA VAL A 99 -3.95 25.62 2.27
C VAL A 99 -2.80 26.16 1.42
N VAL A 100 -1.78 26.75 2.04
CA VAL A 100 -0.60 27.28 1.35
C VAL A 100 0.13 26.17 0.59
N LYS A 101 0.39 25.02 1.22
CA LYS A 101 1.03 23.87 0.58
C LYS A 101 0.21 23.33 -0.58
N ALA A 102 -1.10 23.16 -0.40
CA ALA A 102 -2.00 22.69 -1.46
C ALA A 102 -2.00 23.62 -2.68
N VAL A 103 -2.12 24.93 -2.45
CA VAL A 103 -2.13 25.93 -3.52
C VAL A 103 -0.76 26.05 -4.19
N SER A 104 0.32 26.00 -3.42
CA SER A 104 1.70 26.05 -3.96
C SER A 104 1.96 24.85 -4.87
N LEU A 105 1.61 23.65 -4.40
CA LEU A 105 1.78 22.42 -5.17
C LEU A 105 0.93 22.42 -6.44
N SER A 106 -0.31 22.93 -6.39
CA SER A 106 -1.19 22.97 -7.57
C SER A 106 -0.82 24.02 -8.62
N ARG A 107 0.00 25.02 -8.26
CA ARG A 107 0.36 26.14 -9.16
C ARG A 107 1.79 26.06 -9.68
N ASN A 108 2.63 25.23 -9.09
CA ASN A 108 4.03 25.12 -9.45
C ASN A 108 4.31 23.72 -10.02
N SER A 109 4.38 23.62 -11.35
CA SER A 109 4.62 22.37 -12.06
C SER A 109 5.97 21.74 -11.70
N THR A 110 7.03 22.53 -11.51
CA THR A 110 8.34 22.03 -11.09
C THR A 110 8.26 21.40 -9.70
N LEU A 111 7.64 22.09 -8.74
CA LEU A 111 7.44 21.56 -7.39
C LEU A 111 6.61 20.27 -7.42
N TYR A 112 5.58 20.22 -8.26
CA TYR A 112 4.75 19.03 -8.44
C TYR A 112 5.56 17.83 -8.97
N GLU A 113 6.27 18.00 -10.09
CA GLU A 113 7.05 16.92 -10.71
C GLU A 113 8.20 16.45 -9.81
N ASP A 114 8.89 17.37 -9.14
CA ASP A 114 9.92 17.03 -8.15
C ASP A 114 9.35 16.23 -6.98
N THR A 115 8.13 16.56 -6.55
CA THR A 115 7.47 15.87 -5.43
C THR A 115 6.99 14.49 -5.85
N LYS A 116 6.37 14.36 -7.02
CA LYS A 116 5.96 13.07 -7.60
C LYS A 116 7.15 12.14 -7.79
N SER A 117 8.26 12.67 -8.32
CA SER A 117 9.50 11.92 -8.52
C SER A 117 10.08 11.42 -7.20
N GLU A 118 10.11 12.27 -6.17
CA GLU A 118 10.56 11.89 -4.83
C GLU A 118 9.66 10.80 -4.22
N ILE A 119 8.32 10.88 -4.36
CA ILE A 119 7.39 9.84 -3.90
C ILE A 119 7.70 8.51 -4.58
N LEU A 120 7.80 8.48 -5.90
CA LEU A 120 8.06 7.24 -6.64
C LEU A 120 9.42 6.64 -6.26
N ALA A 121 10.45 7.47 -6.16
CA ALA A 121 11.80 7.04 -5.78
C ALA A 121 11.89 6.48 -4.35
N THR A 122 11.04 6.93 -3.43
CA THR A 122 11.12 6.56 -2.00
C THR A 122 9.99 5.67 -1.50
N SER A 123 8.96 5.42 -2.31
CA SER A 123 7.79 4.60 -1.96
C SER A 123 8.13 3.17 -1.54
N HIS A 124 9.21 2.58 -2.05
CA HIS A 124 9.64 1.23 -1.69
C HIS A 124 9.99 1.09 -0.20
N LYS A 125 10.40 2.19 0.46
CA LYS A 125 10.82 2.19 1.88
C LYS A 125 9.70 1.85 2.87
N ILE A 126 8.43 1.96 2.47
CA ILE A 126 7.28 1.67 3.34
C ILE A 126 6.66 0.30 3.12
N TRP A 127 7.06 -0.45 2.09
CA TRP A 127 6.42 -1.73 1.73
C TRP A 127 7.25 -2.96 2.10
N ASN A 128 8.57 -2.92 1.92
CA ASN A 128 9.43 -4.11 1.99
C ASN A 128 10.63 -3.91 2.94
N ASP A 129 10.42 -3.27 4.08
CA ASP A 129 11.46 -3.14 5.09
C ASP A 129 11.42 -4.32 6.07
N THR A 130 12.39 -5.23 5.89
CA THR A 130 12.54 -6.47 6.65
C THR A 130 12.94 -6.23 8.10
N VAL A 131 13.44 -5.03 8.44
CA VAL A 131 13.75 -4.64 9.82
C VAL A 131 12.49 -4.71 10.67
N TYR A 132 11.34 -4.24 10.17
CA TYR A 132 10.09 -4.32 10.92
C TYR A 132 9.67 -5.76 11.22
N VAL A 133 9.88 -6.70 10.28
CA VAL A 133 9.56 -8.12 10.50
C VAL A 133 10.42 -8.67 11.63
N ALA A 134 11.73 -8.37 11.61
CA ALA A 134 12.64 -8.77 12.68
C ALA A 134 12.24 -8.16 14.04
N ASP A 135 11.93 -6.87 14.08
CA ASP A 135 11.48 -6.17 15.30
C ASP A 135 10.18 -6.77 15.84
N TRP A 136 9.24 -7.14 14.97
CA TRP A 136 8.00 -7.81 15.36
C TRP A 136 8.27 -9.20 15.93
N ILE A 137 9.16 -9.99 15.31
CA ILE A 137 9.54 -11.30 15.85
C ILE A 137 10.17 -11.13 17.24
N GLU A 138 11.10 -10.20 17.42
CA GLU A 138 11.73 -9.93 18.71
C GLU A 138 10.70 -9.51 19.76
N PHE A 139 9.81 -8.59 19.41
CA PHE A 139 8.72 -8.15 20.27
C PHE A 139 7.84 -9.33 20.70
N LEU A 140 7.40 -10.16 19.76
CA LEU A 140 6.52 -11.30 20.03
C LEU A 140 7.22 -12.39 20.86
N CYS A 141 8.49 -12.69 20.60
CA CYS A 141 9.28 -13.61 21.41
C CYS A 141 9.38 -13.13 22.85
N ARG A 142 9.71 -11.85 23.06
CA ARG A 142 9.75 -11.24 24.41
C ARG A 142 8.39 -11.28 25.10
N ALA A 143 7.34 -10.88 24.40
CA ALA A 143 5.98 -10.87 24.94
C ALA A 143 5.48 -12.27 25.32
N SER A 144 5.97 -13.30 24.62
CA SER A 144 5.59 -14.71 24.83
C SER A 144 6.53 -15.47 25.77
N GLY A 145 7.61 -14.84 26.26
CA GLY A 145 8.62 -15.49 27.10
C GLY A 145 9.48 -16.52 26.37
N ILE A 146 9.52 -16.48 25.04
CA ILE A 146 10.35 -17.37 24.21
C ILE A 146 11.76 -16.77 24.13
N PRO A 147 12.83 -17.53 24.47
CA PRO A 147 14.20 -17.02 24.40
C PRO A 147 14.58 -16.57 22.99
N SER A 148 15.14 -15.36 22.86
CA SER A 148 15.51 -14.74 21.57
C SER A 148 16.73 -15.37 20.88
N THR A 149 17.31 -16.44 21.44
CA THR A 149 18.48 -17.18 20.93
C THR A 149 18.28 -17.83 19.55
N THR A 150 17.06 -17.80 19.00
CA THR A 150 16.74 -18.27 17.63
C THR A 150 16.99 -17.19 16.55
N LEU A 151 17.38 -15.96 16.92
CA LEU A 151 17.49 -14.84 15.96
C LEU A 151 18.83 -14.71 15.23
N SER A 152 19.93 -15.29 15.74
CA SER A 152 21.21 -15.36 14.99
C SER A 152 21.08 -16.17 13.70
N SER A 153 20.14 -17.12 13.67
CA SER A 153 19.73 -17.84 12.47
C SER A 153 18.77 -17.08 11.55
N HIS A 154 18.19 -15.92 11.95
CA HIS A 154 17.24 -15.19 11.11
C HIS A 154 17.90 -14.25 10.09
N ARG A 155 19.03 -13.63 10.44
CA ARG A 155 19.89 -12.97 9.45
C ARG A 155 20.46 -14.00 8.46
N ALA A 156 20.90 -15.15 8.97
CA ALA A 156 21.27 -16.29 8.14
C ALA A 156 20.10 -16.89 7.33
N TYR A 157 18.86 -16.81 7.82
CA TYR A 157 17.64 -17.23 7.10
C TYR A 157 17.30 -16.26 5.96
N HIS A 158 17.55 -14.97 6.13
CA HIS A 158 17.43 -13.97 5.06
C HIS A 158 18.59 -14.03 4.06
N ASP A 159 19.83 -14.14 4.54
CA ASP A 159 21.00 -14.40 3.68
C ASP A 159 20.80 -15.73 2.91
N ALA A 160 20.13 -16.72 3.51
CA ALA A 160 19.71 -17.95 2.82
C ALA A 160 18.49 -17.75 1.90
N LEU A 161 17.52 -16.88 2.18
CA LEU A 161 16.42 -16.60 1.24
C LEU A 161 16.93 -15.85 0.00
N ASP A 162 17.81 -14.86 0.18
CA ASP A 162 18.43 -14.13 -0.93
C ASP A 162 19.47 -14.99 -1.68
N ALA A 163 20.12 -15.96 -1.02
CA ALA A 163 21.05 -16.89 -1.66
C ALA A 163 20.42 -18.22 -2.16
N THR A 164 19.18 -18.53 -1.78
CA THR A 164 18.58 -19.87 -1.99
C THR A 164 17.13 -19.84 -2.47
N ILE A 165 16.64 -18.73 -3.03
CA ILE A 165 15.55 -18.81 -4.02
C ILE A 165 16.25 -19.05 -5.37
N PRO A 166 16.20 -20.27 -5.93
CA PRO A 166 16.72 -20.48 -7.27
C PRO A 166 16.00 -19.49 -8.19
N VAL A 167 16.70 -18.82 -9.10
CA VAL A 167 16.10 -17.86 -10.06
C VAL A 167 14.84 -18.43 -10.72
N THR A 168 14.81 -19.76 -10.91
CA THR A 168 13.66 -20.53 -11.39
C THR A 168 12.40 -20.44 -10.52
N LEU A 169 12.48 -20.31 -9.19
CA LEU A 169 11.32 -20.19 -8.30
C LEU A 169 10.65 -18.81 -8.39
N LEU A 170 11.46 -17.75 -8.50
CA LEU A 170 10.95 -16.39 -8.70
C LEU A 170 10.27 -16.25 -10.08
N ASP A 171 10.87 -16.83 -11.12
CA ASP A 171 10.29 -16.84 -12.47
C ASP A 171 8.94 -17.59 -12.50
N LEU A 172 8.85 -18.75 -11.83
CA LEU A 172 7.61 -19.51 -11.72
C LEU A 172 6.52 -18.76 -10.95
N GLU A 173 6.87 -18.05 -9.87
CA GLU A 173 5.94 -17.23 -9.08
C GLU A 173 5.43 -16.02 -9.88
N MET A 174 6.32 -15.35 -10.62
CA MET A 174 5.96 -14.25 -11.50
C MET A 174 5.05 -14.69 -12.64
N GLU A 175 5.31 -15.85 -13.25
CA GLU A 175 4.47 -16.45 -14.30
C GLU A 175 3.11 -16.87 -13.72
N ALA A 176 3.07 -17.51 -12.54
CA ALA A 176 1.83 -17.90 -11.87
C ALA A 176 0.92 -16.68 -11.63
N SER A 177 1.51 -15.60 -11.12
CA SER A 177 0.83 -14.33 -10.88
C SER A 177 0.32 -13.69 -12.19
N ALA A 178 1.08 -13.81 -13.29
CA ALA A 178 0.67 -13.31 -14.60
C ALA A 178 -0.51 -14.11 -15.17
N MET A 179 -0.47 -15.44 -15.09
CA MET A 179 -1.53 -16.34 -15.55
C MET A 179 -2.81 -16.14 -14.75
N PHE A 180 -2.69 -15.90 -13.44
CA PHE A 180 -3.84 -15.55 -12.59
C PHE A 180 -4.50 -14.24 -13.04
N ARG A 181 -3.70 -13.17 -13.28
CA ARG A 181 -4.21 -11.89 -13.79
C ARG A 181 -4.90 -12.01 -15.17
N GLN A 182 -4.46 -12.94 -16.00
CA GLN A 182 -5.07 -13.23 -17.30
C GLN A 182 -6.33 -14.09 -17.20
N GLY A 183 -6.70 -14.56 -16.00
CA GLY A 183 -7.85 -15.45 -15.79
C GLY A 183 -7.57 -16.90 -16.16
N ASN A 184 -6.32 -17.26 -16.49
CA ASN A 184 -5.92 -18.63 -16.77
C ASN A 184 -5.63 -19.38 -15.45
N LEU A 185 -6.70 -19.62 -14.70
CA LEU A 185 -6.66 -20.28 -13.38
C LEU A 185 -6.00 -21.68 -13.42
N PRO A 186 -6.23 -22.54 -14.43
CA PRO A 186 -5.57 -23.85 -14.50
C PRO A 186 -4.05 -23.74 -14.58
N ARG A 187 -3.53 -22.86 -15.45
CA ARG A 187 -2.10 -22.67 -15.61
C ARG A 187 -1.45 -22.03 -14.38
N ALA A 188 -2.14 -21.10 -13.74
CA ALA A 188 -1.68 -20.48 -12.50
C ALA A 188 -1.55 -21.51 -11.35
N ALA A 189 -2.51 -22.43 -11.22
CA ALA A 189 -2.46 -23.52 -10.25
C ALA A 189 -1.31 -24.50 -10.52
N GLU A 190 -1.08 -24.89 -11.77
CA GLU A 190 0.07 -25.74 -12.16
C GLU A 190 1.41 -25.15 -11.74
N LEU A 191 1.59 -23.84 -12.00
CA LEU A 191 2.82 -23.12 -11.68
C LEU A 191 3.02 -23.02 -10.16
N LEU A 192 1.94 -22.77 -9.39
CA LEU A 192 2.01 -22.77 -7.92
C LEU A 192 2.33 -24.15 -7.34
N HIS A 193 1.80 -25.24 -7.92
CA HIS A 193 2.22 -26.59 -7.53
C HIS A 193 3.71 -26.84 -7.80
N ALA A 194 4.26 -26.29 -8.89
CA ALA A 194 5.70 -26.35 -9.15
C ALA A 194 6.50 -25.54 -8.10
N CYS A 195 6.03 -24.35 -7.71
CA CYS A 195 6.62 -23.57 -6.62
C CYS A 195 6.60 -24.33 -5.29
N ILE A 196 5.49 -24.97 -4.94
CA ILE A 196 5.32 -25.78 -3.73
C ILE A 196 6.29 -26.97 -3.72
N LYS A 197 6.50 -27.64 -4.85
CA LYS A 197 7.48 -28.74 -4.93
C LYS A 197 8.90 -28.28 -4.64
N ILE A 198 9.25 -27.07 -5.05
CA ILE A 198 10.58 -26.48 -4.84
C ILE A 198 10.72 -25.96 -3.39
N ALA A 199 9.67 -25.35 -2.84
CA ALA A 199 9.67 -24.74 -1.51
C ALA A 199 8.39 -25.13 -0.72
N PRO A 200 8.28 -26.37 -0.22
CA PRO A 200 7.05 -26.88 0.38
C PRO A 200 6.68 -26.23 1.71
N ARG A 201 7.66 -25.63 2.40
CA ARG A 201 7.47 -24.91 3.68
C ARG A 201 7.02 -23.46 3.51
N GLU A 202 6.91 -22.99 2.28
CA GLU A 202 6.56 -21.61 1.98
C GLU A 202 5.04 -21.46 1.92
N ALA A 203 4.46 -20.85 2.96
CA ALA A 203 3.01 -20.74 3.12
C ALA A 203 2.32 -19.91 2.03
N ARG A 204 3.03 -18.95 1.40
CA ARG A 204 2.44 -18.06 0.40
C ARG A 204 1.90 -18.82 -0.81
N PHE A 205 2.61 -19.83 -1.31
CA PHE A 205 2.19 -20.60 -2.48
C PHE A 205 0.95 -21.43 -2.23
N TRP A 206 0.80 -21.96 -1.01
CA TRP A 206 -0.39 -22.69 -0.58
C TRP A 206 -1.61 -21.77 -0.47
N ASN A 207 -1.43 -20.57 0.07
CA ASN A 207 -2.51 -19.57 0.19
C ASN A 207 -2.98 -19.07 -1.19
N ASP A 208 -2.05 -18.79 -2.08
CA ASP A 208 -2.37 -18.37 -3.45
C ASP A 208 -3.05 -19.50 -4.23
N LEU A 209 -2.58 -20.74 -4.07
CA LEU A 209 -3.20 -21.90 -4.71
C LEU A 209 -4.62 -22.13 -4.18
N GLY A 210 -4.83 -22.05 -2.87
CA GLY A 210 -6.17 -22.16 -2.27
C GLY A 210 -7.13 -21.10 -2.80
N SER A 211 -6.66 -19.87 -2.97
CA SER A 211 -7.45 -18.78 -3.57
C SER A 211 -7.84 -19.08 -5.03
N ILE A 212 -6.92 -19.65 -5.82
CA ILE A 212 -7.15 -20.01 -7.24
C ILE A 212 -8.10 -21.22 -7.36
N LEU A 213 -7.94 -22.24 -6.51
CA LEU A 213 -8.81 -23.43 -6.50
C LEU A 213 -10.23 -23.08 -6.07
N HIS A 214 -10.38 -22.18 -5.10
CA HIS A 214 -11.68 -21.64 -4.71
C HIS A 214 -12.35 -20.90 -5.87
N GLN A 215 -11.61 -20.03 -6.58
CA GLN A 215 -12.13 -19.23 -7.68
C GLN A 215 -12.46 -20.06 -8.94
N SER A 216 -11.82 -21.22 -9.11
CA SER A 216 -12.08 -22.16 -10.22
C SER A 216 -13.22 -23.15 -9.95
N GLY A 217 -13.89 -23.05 -8.80
CA GLY A 217 -14.99 -23.95 -8.41
C GLY A 217 -14.53 -25.35 -7.98
N ARG A 218 -13.21 -25.54 -7.75
CA ARG A 218 -12.59 -26.78 -7.28
C ARG A 218 -12.25 -26.72 -5.79
N ALA A 219 -13.20 -26.25 -4.97
CA ALA A 219 -12.99 -26.02 -3.54
C ALA A 219 -12.60 -27.30 -2.77
N GLU A 220 -12.94 -28.50 -3.26
CA GLU A 220 -12.59 -29.76 -2.59
C GLU A 220 -11.12 -30.18 -2.79
N ALA A 221 -10.45 -29.73 -3.86
CA ALA A 221 -9.03 -30.01 -4.10
C ALA A 221 -8.08 -29.14 -3.24
N SER A 222 -8.63 -28.25 -2.41
CA SER A 222 -7.86 -27.35 -1.53
C SER A 222 -7.39 -28.02 -0.23
N TYR A 223 -7.81 -29.26 0.03
CA TYR A 223 -7.59 -29.96 1.30
C TYR A 223 -6.68 -31.20 1.20
N GLU A 224 -6.18 -31.54 0.01
CA GLU A 224 -5.17 -32.59 -0.25
C GLU A 224 -3.78 -31.98 -0.51
#